data_AF-A0A9E4EQL9-F1
#
_entry.id   AF-A0A9E4EQL9-F1
#
_cell.length_a   1.000
_cell.length_b   1.000
_cell.length_c   1.000
_cell.angle_alpha   90.00
_cell.angle_beta   90.00
_cell.angle_gamma   90.00
#
_symmetry.space_group_name_H-M   'P 1'
#
loop_
_entity.id
_entity.type
_entity.pdbx_description
1 polymer ?
#
loop_
_entity_poly.entity_id
_entity_poly.type
_entity_poly.pdbx_seq_one_letter_code
_entity_poly.pdbx_strand_id
1 'polypeptide(L)'
;MASQVRRIRKRFRIQRLALVGDRGMLTSARIREDLEPADLDWISALKSADIRKLVRPDRDGRAVLSPESLLDDEVAEILSPDFPGERLMVCLNPRLRDERRRKRGALLGACADLLDVIAERVRRKTLRGVAAINRQIGTVIGKHKMAKHFDITVTEDTMTYRRREDRIAEDSRLDGIYVIRTSLNAEAITNNETVAAYKCLAGVERAFRSIKQGRVRVRPIHV
;
A
#
# COMPACT_ATOMS: atom_id res chain seq x y z
N MET A 1 16.51 -7.79 17.18
CA MET A 1 16.42 -6.33 17.44
C MET A 1 16.31 -5.99 18.93
N ALA A 2 15.51 -6.72 19.71
CA ALA A 2 15.28 -6.44 21.15
C ALA A 2 16.55 -6.27 22.01
N SER A 3 17.62 -7.04 21.75
CA SER A 3 18.89 -6.95 22.49
C SER A 3 19.61 -5.61 22.31
N GLN A 4 19.63 -5.06 21.08
CA GLN A 4 20.25 -3.77 20.81
C GLN A 4 19.46 -2.62 21.42
N VAL A 5 18.13 -2.71 21.36
CA VAL A 5 17.25 -1.68 21.92
C VAL A 5 17.41 -1.59 23.44
N ARG A 6 17.46 -2.73 24.15
CA ARG A 6 17.73 -2.75 25.59
C ARG A 6 19.08 -2.11 25.94
N ARG A 7 20.12 -2.34 25.11
CA ARG A 7 21.46 -1.75 25.32
C ARG A 7 21.42 -0.22 25.20
N ILE A 8 20.71 0.31 24.21
CA ILE A 8 20.57 1.76 23.99
C ILE A 8 19.79 2.40 25.14
N ARG A 9 18.64 1.83 25.54
CA ARG A 9 17.84 2.34 26.68
C ARG A 9 18.68 2.47 27.95
N LYS A 10 19.43 1.42 28.30
CA LYS A 10 20.30 1.42 29.49
C LYS A 10 21.44 2.44 29.37
N ARG A 11 22.13 2.48 28.22
CA ARG A 11 23.30 3.34 28.03
C ARG A 11 22.95 4.84 28.09
N PHE A 12 21.84 5.23 27.48
CA PHE A 12 21.45 6.63 27.34
C PHE A 12 20.34 7.05 28.30
N ARG A 13 19.93 6.17 29.23
CA ARG A 13 18.85 6.41 30.21
C ARG A 13 17.54 6.89 29.54
N ILE A 14 17.23 6.32 28.39
CA ILE A 14 16.03 6.67 27.62
C ILE A 14 14.83 6.00 28.28
N GLN A 15 13.88 6.82 28.73
CA GLN A 15 12.64 6.36 29.37
C GLN A 15 11.64 5.80 28.36
N ARG A 16 11.44 6.49 27.23
CA ARG A 16 10.56 6.04 26.15
C ARG A 16 11.30 6.06 24.83
N LEU A 17 11.12 5.00 24.06
CA LEU A 17 11.72 4.83 22.75
C LEU A 17 10.65 4.30 21.80
N ALA A 18 10.43 5.03 20.71
CA ALA A 18 9.57 4.61 19.62
C ALA A 18 10.40 4.28 18.38
N LEU A 19 10.13 3.14 17.75
CA LEU A 19 10.74 2.73 16.49
C LEU A 19 9.89 3.20 15.32
N VAL A 20 10.47 4.01 14.44
CA VAL A 20 9.81 4.43 13.20
C VAL A 20 10.27 3.54 12.06
N GLY A 21 9.35 2.96 11.31
CA GLY A 21 9.69 2.05 10.23
C GLY A 21 8.66 1.95 9.13
N ASP A 22 9.09 1.52 7.94
CA ASP A 22 8.18 1.33 6.82
C ASP A 22 7.29 0.09 7.00
N ARG A 23 6.23 0.03 6.18
CA ARG A 23 5.20 -1.03 6.20
C ARG A 23 5.68 -2.45 5.84
N GLY A 24 6.89 -2.56 5.27
CA GLY A 24 7.58 -3.82 5.00
C GLY A 24 8.52 -4.22 6.13
N MET A 25 9.14 -3.25 6.80
CA MET A 25 10.03 -3.47 7.94
C MET A 25 9.26 -3.78 9.22
N LEU A 26 8.22 -3.00 9.54
CA LEU A 26 7.37 -3.18 10.72
C LEU A 26 6.02 -3.75 10.31
N THR A 27 6.00 -5.06 10.06
CA THR A 27 4.76 -5.82 9.84
C THR A 27 4.05 -6.06 11.16
N SER A 28 2.74 -6.30 11.13
CA SER A 28 1.96 -6.61 12.34
C SER A 28 2.50 -7.82 13.11
N ALA A 29 3.06 -8.82 12.40
CA ALA A 29 3.72 -9.97 13.01
C ALA A 29 4.98 -9.54 13.79
N ARG A 30 5.88 -8.75 13.17
CA ARG A 30 7.08 -8.23 13.85
C ARG A 30 6.75 -7.32 15.02
N ILE A 31 5.72 -6.49 14.90
CA ILE A 31 5.25 -5.66 16.01
C ILE A 31 4.91 -6.54 17.21
N ARG A 32 4.09 -7.58 17.00
CA ARG A 32 3.66 -8.51 18.05
C ARG A 32 4.78 -9.38 18.62
N GLU A 33 5.67 -9.86 17.76
CA GLU A 33 6.70 -10.84 18.14
C GLU A 33 7.96 -10.18 18.71
N ASP A 34 8.33 -8.99 18.24
CA ASP A 34 9.61 -8.35 18.59
C ASP A 34 9.45 -7.06 19.42
N LEU A 35 8.44 -6.22 19.12
CA LEU A 35 8.32 -4.88 19.71
C LEU A 35 7.48 -4.88 20.99
N GLU A 36 6.30 -5.51 20.96
CA GLU A 36 5.42 -5.61 22.13
C GLU A 36 6.12 -6.28 23.33
N PRO A 37 6.82 -7.44 23.19
CA PRO A 37 7.51 -8.08 24.32
C PRO A 37 8.72 -7.28 24.82
N ALA A 38 9.21 -6.33 24.02
CA ALA A 38 10.31 -5.44 24.37
C ALA A 38 9.84 -4.08 24.92
N ASP A 39 8.52 -3.90 25.09
CA ASP A 39 7.90 -2.65 25.54
C ASP A 39 8.35 -1.45 24.69
N LEU A 40 8.34 -1.64 23.36
CA LEU A 40 8.76 -0.63 22.39
C LEU A 40 7.57 -0.05 21.67
N ASP A 41 7.45 1.27 21.75
CA ASP A 41 6.54 2.02 20.92
C ASP A 41 6.97 2.00 19.46
N TRP A 42 6.03 2.29 18.56
CA TRP A 42 6.32 2.29 17.14
C TRP A 42 5.44 3.22 16.33
N ILE A 43 5.97 3.66 15.19
CA ILE A 43 5.24 4.37 14.14
C ILE A 43 5.50 3.65 12.82
N SER A 44 4.43 3.28 12.12
CA SER A 44 4.48 2.58 10.83
C SER A 44 3.34 3.07 9.92
N ALA A 45 3.13 2.42 8.77
CA ALA A 45 2.00 2.69 7.89
C ALA A 45 1.28 1.40 7.49
N LEU A 46 -0.02 1.50 7.25
CA LEU A 46 -0.83 0.38 6.77
C LEU A 46 -0.51 0.02 5.31
N LYS A 47 -0.70 -1.25 4.99
CA LYS A 47 -0.67 -1.73 3.60
C LYS A 47 -2.00 -1.43 2.93
N SER A 48 -2.01 -1.35 1.60
CA SER A 48 -3.23 -1.08 0.83
C SER A 48 -4.35 -2.10 1.09
N ALA A 49 -4.00 -3.35 1.41
CA ALA A 49 -4.99 -4.37 1.77
C ALA A 49 -5.67 -4.09 3.12
N ASP A 50 -4.95 -3.49 4.07
CA ASP A 50 -5.47 -3.12 5.38
C ASP A 50 -6.28 -1.82 5.32
N ILE A 51 -5.83 -0.84 4.53
CA ILE A 51 -6.60 0.39 4.27
C ILE A 51 -7.96 0.05 3.64
N ARG A 52 -8.02 -0.97 2.77
CA ARG A 52 -9.30 -1.44 2.22
C ARG A 52 -10.29 -1.90 3.28
N LYS A 53 -9.84 -2.45 4.41
CA LYS A 53 -10.73 -2.87 5.51
C LYS A 53 -11.42 -1.67 6.14
N LEU A 54 -10.71 -0.55 6.26
CA LEU A 54 -11.22 0.69 6.85
C LEU A 54 -12.29 1.38 5.98
N VAL A 55 -12.19 1.24 4.65
CA VAL A 55 -13.10 1.86 3.69
C VAL A 55 -14.29 0.95 3.34
N ARG A 56 -14.17 -0.34 3.62
CA ARG A 56 -15.26 -1.29 3.33
C ARG A 56 -16.35 -1.13 4.39
N PRO A 57 -17.63 -1.02 4.00
CA PRO A 57 -18.72 -1.01 4.95
C PRO A 57 -18.71 -2.29 5.79
N ASP A 58 -18.98 -2.16 7.09
CA ASP A 58 -19.28 -3.26 7.97
C ASP A 58 -20.67 -3.86 7.67
N ARG A 59 -21.12 -4.79 8.53
CA ARG A 59 -22.43 -5.46 8.36
C ARG A 59 -23.61 -4.49 8.44
N ASP A 60 -23.45 -3.35 9.10
CA ASP A 60 -24.46 -2.32 9.28
C ASP A 60 -24.35 -1.21 8.21
N GLY A 61 -23.49 -1.40 7.21
CA GLY A 61 -23.30 -0.46 6.11
C GLY A 61 -22.42 0.73 6.47
N ARG A 62 -21.72 0.71 7.61
CA ARG A 62 -20.86 1.82 8.07
C ARG A 62 -19.40 1.54 7.73
N ALA A 63 -18.74 2.49 7.07
CA ALA A 63 -17.29 2.44 6.87
C ALA A 63 -16.59 3.28 7.93
N VAL A 64 -15.47 2.80 8.47
CA VAL A 64 -14.64 3.54 9.45
C VAL A 64 -14.00 4.76 8.80
N LEU A 65 -13.64 4.65 7.52
CA LEU A 65 -13.06 5.72 6.73
C LEU A 65 -13.93 5.98 5.49
N SER A 66 -14.33 7.24 5.33
CA SER A 66 -14.91 7.77 4.09
C SER A 66 -13.87 8.62 3.35
N PRO A 67 -13.19 8.10 2.33
CA PRO A 67 -12.20 8.82 1.51
C PRO A 67 -12.63 10.22 1.03
N GLU A 68 -13.92 10.38 0.77
CA GLU A 68 -14.53 11.58 0.21
C GLU A 68 -14.59 12.74 1.21
N SER A 69 -14.49 12.47 2.51
CA SER A 69 -14.55 13.50 3.56
C SER A 69 -13.18 14.08 3.93
N LEU A 70 -12.09 13.58 3.34
CA LEU A 70 -10.73 14.06 3.65
C LEU A 70 -10.40 15.29 2.79
N LEU A 71 -10.03 16.39 3.45
CA LEU A 71 -9.49 17.57 2.77
C LEU A 71 -8.00 17.38 2.42
N ASP A 72 -7.53 18.19 1.48
CA ASP A 72 -6.13 18.24 1.11
C ASP A 72 -5.29 18.72 2.32
N ASP A 73 -4.15 18.05 2.56
CA ASP A 73 -3.23 18.30 3.67
C ASP A 73 -3.81 18.12 5.09
N GLU A 74 -5.03 17.60 5.21
CA GLU A 74 -5.64 17.25 6.50
C GLU A 74 -5.11 15.91 7.03
N VAL A 75 -4.93 15.85 8.34
CA VAL A 75 -4.65 14.62 9.09
C VAL A 75 -5.85 14.31 9.97
N ALA A 76 -6.61 13.28 9.60
CA ALA A 76 -7.73 12.80 10.40
C ALA A 76 -7.30 11.59 11.24
N GLU A 77 -7.63 11.59 12.52
CA GLU A 77 -7.43 10.43 13.39
C GLU A 77 -8.69 9.59 13.43
N ILE A 78 -8.55 8.28 13.22
CA ILE A 78 -9.64 7.30 13.34
C ILE A 78 -9.23 6.17 14.27
N LEU A 79 -10.22 5.53 14.87
CA LEU A 79 -10.08 4.29 15.63
C LEU A 79 -10.75 3.17 14.86
N SER A 80 -10.19 1.97 14.92
CA SER A 80 -10.74 0.80 14.22
C SER A 80 -10.68 -0.45 15.11
N PRO A 81 -11.77 -1.23 15.18
CA PRO A 81 -11.76 -2.53 15.85
C PRO A 81 -10.73 -3.52 15.28
N ASP A 82 -10.36 -3.37 13.99
CA ASP A 82 -9.34 -4.19 13.35
C ASP A 82 -7.91 -3.89 13.86
N PHE A 83 -7.74 -2.75 14.53
CA PHE A 83 -6.46 -2.23 15.01
C PHE A 83 -6.60 -1.74 16.46
N PRO A 84 -6.92 -2.64 17.41
CA PRO A 84 -7.20 -2.24 18.79
C PRO A 84 -5.95 -1.66 19.46
N GLY A 85 -6.12 -0.54 20.16
CA GLY A 85 -5.04 0.15 20.87
C GLY A 85 -4.09 0.93 19.96
N GLU A 86 -4.35 0.97 18.64
CA GLU A 86 -3.56 1.74 17.70
C GLU A 86 -4.29 3.04 17.32
N ARG A 87 -3.52 4.12 17.17
CA ARG A 87 -4.02 5.36 16.57
C ARG A 87 -3.72 5.36 15.09
N LEU A 88 -4.71 5.70 14.27
CA LEU A 88 -4.62 5.68 12.82
C LEU A 88 -4.78 7.10 12.28
N MET A 89 -3.68 7.67 11.78
CA MET A 89 -3.69 8.97 11.11
C MET A 89 -3.88 8.75 9.62
N VAL A 90 -5.07 9.08 9.14
CA VAL A 90 -5.43 9.06 7.73
C VAL A 90 -4.97 10.35 7.09
N CYS A 91 -4.28 10.22 5.97
CA CYS A 91 -3.74 11.34 5.23
C CYS A 91 -4.07 11.19 3.75
N LEU A 92 -4.19 12.33 3.07
CA LEU A 92 -4.34 12.40 1.64
C LEU A 92 -3.13 13.07 0.99
N ASN A 93 -2.59 12.46 -0.06
CA ASN A 93 -1.61 13.09 -0.94
C ASN A 93 -2.25 13.34 -2.33
N PRO A 94 -2.65 14.58 -2.65
CA PRO A 94 -3.32 14.91 -3.91
C PRO A 94 -2.47 14.61 -5.14
N ARG A 95 -1.16 14.90 -5.08
CA ARG A 95 -0.23 14.60 -6.18
C ARG A 95 -0.14 13.10 -6.45
N LEU A 96 -0.07 12.30 -5.40
CA LEU A 96 -0.07 10.83 -5.52
C LEU A 96 -1.43 10.31 -6.00
N ARG A 97 -2.54 10.96 -5.63
CA ARG A 97 -3.88 10.62 -6.13
C ARG A 97 -3.92 10.77 -7.65
N ASP A 98 -3.48 11.91 -8.17
CA ASP A 98 -3.47 12.19 -9.60
C ASP A 98 -2.50 11.29 -10.36
N GLU A 99 -1.31 11.05 -9.81
CA GLU A 99 -0.34 10.13 -10.41
C GLU A 99 -0.91 8.72 -10.55
N ARG A 100 -1.54 8.19 -9.48
CA ARG A 100 -2.16 6.86 -9.51
C ARG A 100 -3.34 6.80 -10.48
N ARG A 101 -4.18 7.83 -10.51
CA ARG A 101 -5.29 7.94 -11.47
C ARG A 101 -4.79 7.84 -12.91
N ARG A 102 -3.82 8.67 -13.29
CA ARG A 102 -3.23 8.67 -14.64
C ARG A 102 -2.61 7.31 -14.98
N LYS A 103 -1.81 6.76 -14.07
CA LYS A 103 -1.13 5.48 -14.28
C LYS A 103 -2.11 4.31 -14.42
N ARG A 104 -3.17 4.28 -13.61
CA ARG A 104 -4.24 3.26 -13.74
C ARG A 104 -4.95 3.40 -15.08
N GLY A 105 -5.34 4.62 -15.46
CA GLY A 105 -5.97 4.87 -16.77
C GLY A 105 -5.09 4.39 -17.94
N ALA A 106 -3.81 4.74 -17.94
CA ALA A 106 -2.86 4.31 -18.97
C ALA A 106 -2.72 2.78 -19.04
N LEU A 107 -2.64 2.10 -17.89
CA LEU A 107 -2.54 0.64 -17.84
C LEU A 107 -3.83 -0.06 -18.26
N LEU A 108 -5.00 0.48 -17.91
CA LEU A 108 -6.30 -0.03 -18.36
C LEU A 108 -6.48 0.15 -19.88
N GLY A 109 -6.05 1.30 -20.42
CA GLY A 109 -6.02 1.55 -21.87
C GLY A 109 -5.13 0.55 -22.59
N ALA A 110 -3.87 0.44 -22.19
CA ALA A 110 -2.93 -0.51 -22.79
C ALA A 110 -3.39 -1.98 -22.70
N CYS A 111 -4.07 -2.36 -21.61
CA CYS A 111 -4.70 -3.68 -21.51
C CYS A 111 -5.83 -3.85 -22.52
N ALA A 112 -6.74 -2.87 -22.62
CA ALA A 112 -7.87 -2.93 -23.53
C ALA A 112 -7.40 -3.04 -24.99
N ASP A 113 -6.44 -2.21 -25.40
CA ASP A 113 -5.89 -2.24 -26.77
C ASP A 113 -5.34 -3.64 -27.13
N LEU A 114 -4.65 -4.31 -26.19
CA LEU A 114 -4.14 -5.65 -26.39
C LEU A 114 -5.24 -6.73 -26.38
N LEU A 115 -6.29 -6.55 -25.57
CA LEU A 115 -7.46 -7.44 -25.58
C LEU A 115 -8.26 -7.30 -26.87
N ASP A 116 -8.36 -6.10 -27.44
CA ASP A 116 -9.00 -5.85 -28.75
C ASP A 116 -8.26 -6.57 -29.87
N VAL A 117 -6.93 -6.57 -29.86
CA VAL A 117 -6.12 -7.35 -30.81
C VAL A 117 -6.43 -8.86 -30.69
N ILE A 118 -6.62 -9.38 -29.48
CA ILE A 118 -6.98 -10.79 -29.28
C ILE A 118 -8.40 -11.04 -29.78
N ALA A 119 -9.37 -10.20 -29.43
CA ALA A 119 -10.75 -10.30 -29.88
C ALA A 119 -10.85 -10.29 -31.41
N GLU A 120 -10.10 -9.43 -32.07
CA GLU A 120 -10.03 -9.35 -33.53
C GLU A 120 -9.46 -10.63 -34.17
N ARG A 121 -8.42 -11.21 -33.57
CA ARG A 121 -7.85 -12.49 -34.04
C ARG A 121 -8.83 -13.64 -33.90
N VAL A 122 -9.64 -13.65 -32.85
CA VAL A 122 -10.72 -14.62 -32.62
C VAL A 122 -11.84 -14.41 -33.65
N ARG A 123 -12.27 -13.17 -33.88
CA ARG A 123 -13.27 -12.80 -34.89
C ARG A 123 -12.87 -13.21 -36.31
N ARG A 124 -11.60 -13.00 -36.68
CA ARG A 124 -11.01 -13.46 -37.95
C ARG A 124 -10.74 -14.96 -38.01
N LYS A 125 -11.05 -15.70 -36.94
CA LYS A 125 -10.86 -17.15 -36.82
C LYS A 125 -9.40 -17.61 -36.95
N THR A 126 -8.44 -16.70 -36.72
CA THR A 126 -6.98 -16.95 -36.70
C THR A 126 -6.47 -17.38 -35.33
N LEU A 127 -7.27 -17.21 -34.29
CA LEU A 127 -7.07 -17.74 -32.95
C LEU A 127 -8.38 -18.43 -32.53
N ARG A 128 -8.31 -19.72 -32.19
CA ARG A 128 -9.48 -20.53 -31.82
C ARG A 128 -9.15 -21.44 -30.66
N GLY A 129 -10.19 -21.90 -29.97
CA GLY A 129 -10.05 -22.80 -28.83
C GLY A 129 -9.82 -22.04 -27.54
N VAL A 130 -10.63 -22.39 -26.53
CA VAL A 130 -10.65 -21.72 -25.22
C VAL A 130 -9.26 -21.65 -24.60
N ALA A 131 -8.48 -22.73 -24.67
CA ALA A 131 -7.14 -22.81 -24.08
C ALA A 131 -6.13 -21.84 -24.75
N ALA A 132 -6.17 -21.72 -26.08
CA ALA A 132 -5.27 -20.83 -26.81
C ALA A 132 -5.59 -19.36 -26.56
N ILE A 133 -6.89 -19.03 -26.54
CA ILE A 133 -7.39 -17.68 -26.24
C ILE A 133 -7.00 -17.27 -24.81
N ASN A 134 -7.26 -18.14 -23.82
CA ASN A 134 -6.92 -17.89 -22.42
C ASN A 134 -5.42 -17.70 -22.19
N ARG A 135 -4.56 -18.40 -22.92
CA ARG A 135 -3.09 -18.21 -22.83
C ARG A 135 -2.67 -16.80 -23.26
N GLN A 136 -3.25 -16.28 -24.34
CA GLN A 136 -2.97 -14.93 -24.82
C GLN A 136 -3.50 -13.88 -23.82
N ILE A 137 -4.73 -14.06 -23.33
CA ILE A 137 -5.32 -13.20 -22.30
C ILE A 137 -4.43 -13.17 -21.05
N GLY A 138 -3.99 -14.34 -20.55
CA GLY A 138 -3.12 -14.45 -19.39
C GLY A 138 -1.79 -13.70 -19.55
N THR A 139 -1.25 -13.67 -20.77
CA THR A 139 -0.03 -12.91 -21.09
C THR A 139 -0.26 -11.40 -20.97
N VAL A 140 -1.35 -10.90 -21.55
CA VAL A 140 -1.73 -9.47 -21.48
C VAL A 140 -2.00 -9.05 -20.03
N ILE A 141 -2.83 -9.82 -19.33
CA ILE A 141 -3.20 -9.54 -17.95
C ILE A 141 -2.01 -9.62 -17.01
N GLY A 142 -1.16 -10.65 -17.14
CA GLY A 142 0.02 -10.85 -16.31
C GLY A 142 1.03 -9.70 -16.43
N LYS A 143 1.20 -9.17 -17.65
CA LYS A 143 2.10 -8.03 -17.92
C LYS A 143 1.67 -6.76 -17.18
N HIS A 144 0.39 -6.44 -17.21
CA HIS A 144 -0.11 -5.16 -16.69
C HIS A 144 -0.72 -5.24 -15.28
N LYS A 145 -0.97 -6.46 -14.77
CA LYS A 145 -1.55 -6.73 -13.45
C LYS A 145 -2.94 -6.08 -13.23
N MET A 146 -3.72 -5.94 -14.30
CA MET A 146 -5.07 -5.32 -14.30
C MET A 146 -6.21 -6.35 -14.35
N ALA A 147 -5.94 -7.62 -14.06
CA ALA A 147 -6.91 -8.74 -14.16
C ALA A 147 -8.26 -8.41 -13.53
N LYS A 148 -8.21 -7.88 -12.30
CA LYS A 148 -9.39 -7.59 -11.47
C LYS A 148 -10.30 -6.48 -12.01
N HIS A 149 -9.87 -5.75 -13.05
CA HIS A 149 -10.62 -4.66 -13.66
C HIS A 149 -11.35 -5.07 -14.95
N PHE A 150 -11.24 -6.34 -15.36
CA PHE A 150 -11.90 -6.85 -16.56
C PHE A 150 -12.71 -8.09 -16.22
N ASP A 151 -13.93 -8.15 -16.77
CA ASP A 151 -14.66 -9.41 -16.91
C ASP A 151 -14.48 -9.87 -18.35
N ILE A 152 -13.98 -11.09 -18.53
CA ILE A 152 -13.67 -11.65 -19.84
C ILE A 152 -14.42 -12.96 -20.00
N THR A 153 -15.15 -13.08 -21.11
CA THR A 153 -15.89 -14.28 -21.49
C THR A 153 -15.29 -14.85 -22.76
N VAL A 154 -14.98 -16.14 -22.74
CA VAL A 154 -14.35 -16.87 -23.83
C VAL A 154 -15.17 -18.11 -24.15
N THR A 155 -15.51 -18.30 -25.42
CA THR A 155 -16.06 -19.54 -25.98
C THR A 155 -15.04 -20.16 -26.95
N GLU A 156 -15.42 -21.23 -27.66
CA GLU A 156 -14.57 -21.86 -28.69
C GLU A 156 -14.18 -20.90 -29.83
N ASP A 157 -15.05 -19.95 -30.14
CA ASP A 157 -15.01 -19.09 -31.32
C ASP A 157 -15.29 -17.60 -31.05
N THR A 158 -15.62 -17.23 -29.80
CA THR A 158 -15.85 -15.83 -29.41
C THR A 158 -15.03 -15.46 -28.17
N MET A 159 -14.65 -14.18 -28.12
CA MET A 159 -14.03 -13.58 -26.96
C MET A 159 -14.60 -12.18 -26.80
N THR A 160 -15.17 -11.91 -25.64
CA THR A 160 -15.71 -10.59 -25.26
C THR A 160 -15.14 -10.18 -23.91
N TYR A 161 -15.06 -8.88 -23.67
CA TYR A 161 -14.67 -8.37 -22.37
C TYR A 161 -15.36 -7.05 -22.07
N ARG A 162 -15.47 -6.75 -20.77
CA ARG A 162 -15.93 -5.45 -20.28
C ARG A 162 -15.07 -4.99 -19.12
N ARG A 163 -14.96 -3.67 -18.96
CA ARG A 163 -14.34 -3.09 -17.76
C ARG A 163 -15.29 -3.22 -16.58
N ARG A 164 -14.71 -3.50 -15.42
CA ARG A 164 -15.37 -3.53 -14.13
C ARG A 164 -15.31 -2.15 -13.48
N GLU A 165 -16.21 -1.28 -13.90
CA GLU A 165 -16.26 0.11 -13.42
C GLU A 165 -16.45 0.19 -11.90
N ASP A 166 -17.15 -0.78 -11.30
CA ASP A 166 -17.25 -0.98 -9.85
C ASP A 166 -15.86 -1.08 -9.19
N ARG A 167 -15.00 -1.97 -9.70
CA ARG A 167 -13.66 -2.20 -9.16
C ARG A 167 -12.71 -1.05 -9.43
N ILE A 168 -12.87 -0.40 -10.58
CA ILE A 168 -12.07 0.79 -10.93
C ILE A 168 -12.43 1.94 -9.98
N ALA A 169 -13.71 2.15 -9.70
CA ALA A 169 -14.18 3.15 -8.74
C ALA A 169 -13.67 2.85 -7.31
N GLU A 170 -13.79 1.60 -6.85
CA GLU A 170 -13.26 1.17 -5.54
C GLU A 170 -11.77 1.47 -5.38
N ASP A 171 -10.93 1.12 -6.36
CA ASP A 171 -9.50 1.42 -6.31
C ASP A 171 -9.23 2.93 -6.39
N SER A 172 -10.04 3.67 -7.17
CA SER A 172 -9.89 5.12 -7.33
C SER A 172 -10.14 5.89 -6.03
N ARG A 173 -11.04 5.40 -5.16
CA ARG A 173 -11.28 6.00 -3.84
C ARG A 173 -10.05 5.96 -2.94
N LEU A 174 -9.16 4.98 -3.14
CA LEU A 174 -7.94 4.81 -2.34
C LEU A 174 -6.73 5.53 -2.91
N ASP A 175 -6.91 6.26 -4.01
CA ASP A 175 -5.83 7.01 -4.62
C ASP A 175 -5.40 8.18 -3.73
N GLY A 176 -4.09 8.24 -3.48
CA GLY A 176 -3.48 9.24 -2.60
C GLY A 176 -3.67 8.99 -1.11
N ILE A 177 -4.53 8.05 -0.71
CA ILE A 177 -4.74 7.72 0.70
C ILE A 177 -3.58 6.90 1.23
N TYR A 178 -3.08 7.31 2.38
CA TYR A 178 -2.18 6.52 3.20
C TYR A 178 -2.58 6.68 4.67
N VAL A 179 -2.38 5.63 5.45
CA VAL A 179 -2.72 5.61 6.87
C VAL A 179 -1.47 5.28 7.66
N ILE A 180 -1.07 6.20 8.52
CA ILE A 180 0.01 6.00 9.48
C ILE A 180 -0.62 5.41 10.74
N ARG A 181 0.07 4.46 11.35
CA ARG A 181 -0.36 3.78 12.58
C ARG A 181 0.71 3.93 13.64
N THR A 182 0.29 4.05 14.90
CA THR A 182 1.19 4.17 16.05
C THR A 182 0.62 3.52 17.30
N SER A 183 1.49 3.02 18.18
CA SER A 183 1.13 2.63 19.55
C SER A 183 1.12 3.81 20.53
N LEU A 184 1.75 4.93 20.16
CA LEU A 184 1.90 6.08 21.05
C LEU A 184 0.58 6.80 21.25
N ASN A 185 0.20 7.05 22.49
CA ASN A 185 -1.01 7.82 22.83
C ASN A 185 -0.89 9.31 22.43
N ALA A 186 -2.02 10.02 22.44
CA ALA A 186 -2.10 11.43 22.04
C ALA A 186 -1.33 12.39 22.98
N GLU A 187 -1.11 12.00 24.24
CA GLU A 187 -0.29 12.78 25.19
C GLU A 187 1.20 12.69 24.87
N ALA A 188 1.65 11.57 24.29
CA ALA A 188 3.05 11.34 23.94
C ALA A 188 3.45 12.01 22.63
N ILE A 189 2.54 12.02 21.64
CA ILE A 189 2.80 12.59 20.32
C ILE A 189 1.49 12.99 19.62
N THR A 190 1.46 14.18 19.05
CA THR A 190 0.31 14.68 18.29
C THR A 190 0.18 13.98 16.94
N ASN A 191 -0.97 14.15 16.27
CA ASN A 191 -1.21 13.60 14.93
C ASN A 191 -0.19 14.11 13.91
N ASN A 192 0.02 15.43 13.89
CA ASN A 192 0.96 16.06 12.96
C ASN A 192 2.40 15.64 13.22
N GLU A 193 2.81 15.55 14.48
CA GLU A 193 4.15 15.06 14.84
C GLU A 193 4.35 13.59 14.45
N THR A 194 3.32 12.75 14.63
CA THR A 194 3.40 11.33 14.21
C THR A 194 3.59 11.22 12.70
N VAL A 195 2.83 12.00 11.94
CA VAL A 195 2.96 12.06 10.47
C VAL A 195 4.33 12.60 10.06
N ALA A 196 4.82 13.65 10.73
CA ALA A 196 6.14 14.23 10.47
C ALA A 196 7.26 13.24 10.77
N ALA A 197 7.20 12.55 11.92
CA ALA A 197 8.17 11.53 12.32
C ALA A 197 8.24 10.39 11.30
N TYR A 198 7.08 9.93 10.80
CA TYR A 198 7.04 8.93 9.73
C TYR A 198 7.63 9.47 8.42
N LYS A 199 7.30 10.70 8.01
CA LYS A 199 7.83 11.34 6.78
C LYS A 199 9.35 11.51 6.83
N CYS A 200 9.95 11.66 8.01
CA CYS A 200 11.41 11.70 8.17
C CYS A 200 12.10 10.41 7.71
N LEU A 201 11.41 9.26 7.58
CA LEU A 201 11.95 8.04 6.97
C LEU A 201 12.47 8.27 5.55
N ALA A 202 11.86 9.19 4.78
CA ALA A 202 12.35 9.51 3.44
C ALA A 202 13.80 10.05 3.45
N GLY A 203 14.19 10.74 4.52
CA GLY A 203 15.59 11.16 4.73
C GLY A 203 16.51 9.97 4.97
N VAL A 204 16.07 9.00 5.76
CA VAL A 204 16.79 7.76 6.05
C VAL A 204 16.96 6.92 4.78
N GLU A 205 15.90 6.73 3.98
CA GLU A 205 15.97 6.03 2.70
C GLU A 205 16.94 6.72 1.73
N ARG A 206 16.95 8.05 1.67
CA ARG A 206 17.88 8.83 0.85
C ARG A 206 19.34 8.61 1.29
N ALA A 207 19.59 8.58 2.60
CA ALA A 207 20.90 8.29 3.16
C ALA A 207 21.35 6.85 2.82
N PHE A 208 20.49 5.85 3.02
CA PHE A 208 20.76 4.47 2.65
C PHE A 208 21.02 4.31 1.15
N ARG A 209 20.23 4.98 0.30
CA ARG A 209 20.44 4.99 -1.15
C ARG A 209 21.80 5.58 -1.51
N SER A 210 22.21 6.67 -0.85
CA SER A 210 23.52 7.31 -1.07
C SER A 210 24.68 6.39 -0.66
N ILE A 211 24.54 5.67 0.46
CA ILE A 211 25.53 4.68 0.91
C ILE A 211 25.62 3.52 -0.10
N LYS A 212 24.49 2.96 -0.53
CA LYS A 212 24.44 1.85 -1.50
C LYS A 212 24.96 2.24 -2.88
N GLN A 213 24.81 3.50 -3.28
CA GLN A 213 25.33 4.05 -4.53
C GLN A 213 26.83 4.41 -4.45
N GLY A 214 27.53 4.03 -3.38
CA GLY A 214 28.99 4.14 -3.28
C GLY A 214 29.52 5.56 -3.06
N ARG A 215 28.66 6.55 -2.74
CA ARG A 215 29.10 7.92 -2.41
C ARG A 215 29.80 8.01 -1.06
N VAL A 216 29.55 7.04 -0.19
CA VAL A 216 30.30 6.83 1.05
C VAL A 216 31.14 5.58 0.85
N ARG A 217 32.47 5.73 0.75
CA ARG A 217 33.42 4.61 0.72
C ARG A 217 33.52 3.99 2.11
N VAL A 218 32.58 3.13 2.48
CA VAL A 218 32.65 2.36 3.72
C VAL A 218 33.64 1.21 3.49
N ARG A 219 34.82 1.27 4.12
CA ARG A 219 35.77 0.14 4.14
C ARG A 219 35.17 -0.97 5.02
N PRO A 220 35.06 -2.23 4.53
CA PRO A 220 34.60 -3.32 5.37
C PRO A 220 35.65 -3.62 6.46
N ILE A 221 35.25 -3.49 7.72
CA ILE A 221 36.04 -3.99 8.85
C ILE A 221 35.67 -5.47 9.00
N HIS A 222 36.63 -6.34 8.72
CA HIS A 222 36.50 -7.76 9.02
C HIS A 222 36.88 -7.92 10.49
N VAL A 223 35.97 -8.46 11.30
CA VAL A 223 36.20 -8.81 12.72
C VAL A 223 36.25 -10.32 12.80
#